data_AF-A0A9E2FJP0-F1
#
_entry.id   AF-A0A9E2FJP0-F1
#
_cell.length_a   1.000
_cell.length_b   1.000
_cell.length_c   1.000
_cell.angle_alpha   90.00
_cell.angle_beta   90.00
_cell.angle_gamma   90.00
#
_symmetry.space_group_name_H-M   'P 1'
#
loop_
_entity.id
_entity.type
_entity.pdbx_description
1 polymer ?
#
loop_
_entity_poly.entity_id
_entity_poly.type
_entity_poly.pdbx_seq_one_letter_code
_entity_poly.pdbx_strand_id
1 'polypeptide(L)'
;MSGGQLEVRAVAKGQAPPAVSTNGAGLSWSWAVAAIGAVAYGSLIPFDIDFTQLGSATWFGVRRLAFHATTWEDAVTNLLVYLPVGLALVMCGRCRWRLRLPRIPQALALAFAVSLANECLQAGIHERVASWTDVYLNCTGAMAGAILGVGLLAFARRLWQHLAVFWARGPFSMAAAILTFGLFIYHLAPFDFVSSTPVLQESFLRARWDLTNLRSAAPGQLPFVGMVAQITAAAWFALLAYLGAFAELGRGRTPMAATAMATRNTVINVVLIELLQLFTVSHVFDIAAIALGTLSAGLGAWSAVYLVDRLTGSQWRHSPRHCLPTALLVFLAGGQIAVMLLASFDPQIMASGLSRAAHIRWIPFEGLWRQSMTGAAIDVAASLITYGALTVTLGVILRRARVSAAWVIAALLILLLSLGEEVFDALSLTRAADLTDPIVALISAAVAARVYVGARAILAPATG
;
A
#
# COMPACT_ATOMS: atom_id res chain seq x y z
N MET A 1 -30.74 -23.48 -27.69
CA MET A 1 -30.41 -22.14 -28.24
C MET A 1 -31.12 -21.11 -27.38
N SER A 2 -30.46 -20.59 -26.34
CA SER A 2 -29.55 -19.41 -26.31
C SER A 2 -30.24 -18.12 -25.80
N GLY A 3 -30.92 -18.21 -24.65
CA GLY A 3 -31.34 -17.03 -23.88
C GLY A 3 -30.16 -16.14 -23.43
N GLY A 4 -28.95 -16.70 -23.30
CA GLY A 4 -27.73 -15.95 -22.97
C GLY A 4 -27.11 -15.15 -24.13
N GLN A 5 -27.55 -15.34 -25.37
CA GLN A 5 -27.06 -14.54 -26.51
C GLN A 5 -27.82 -13.20 -26.66
N LEU A 6 -29.01 -13.05 -26.07
CA LEU A 6 -29.79 -11.83 -26.16
C LEU A 6 -29.27 -10.72 -25.24
N GLU A 7 -28.72 -11.05 -24.07
CA GLU A 7 -28.23 -10.05 -23.11
C GLU A 7 -26.89 -9.44 -23.53
N VAL A 8 -26.01 -10.21 -24.16
CA VAL A 8 -24.76 -9.67 -24.75
C VAL A 8 -25.06 -8.76 -25.95
N ARG A 9 -26.17 -9.02 -26.68
CA ARG A 9 -26.63 -8.14 -27.77
C ARG A 9 -27.22 -6.82 -27.27
N ALA A 10 -27.71 -6.72 -26.03
CA ALA A 10 -28.17 -5.44 -25.49
C ALA A 10 -27.02 -4.47 -25.22
N VAL A 11 -25.85 -4.98 -24.82
CA VAL A 11 -24.60 -4.17 -24.73
C VAL A 11 -24.08 -3.77 -26.13
N ALA A 12 -24.36 -4.57 -27.15
CA ALA A 12 -24.03 -4.25 -28.55
C ALA A 12 -24.96 -3.18 -29.18
N LYS A 13 -26.11 -2.84 -28.57
CA LYS A 13 -27.05 -1.84 -29.11
C LYS A 13 -26.63 -0.38 -28.90
N GLY A 14 -25.36 -0.09 -28.63
CA GLY A 14 -24.85 1.27 -28.59
C GLY A 14 -25.46 2.16 -27.50
N GLN A 15 -26.13 1.59 -26.51
CA GLN A 15 -26.53 2.35 -25.33
C GLN A 15 -25.25 2.76 -24.59
N ALA A 16 -24.94 4.05 -24.65
CA ALA A 16 -23.83 4.62 -23.93
C ALA A 16 -23.94 4.19 -22.45
N PRO A 17 -22.85 3.71 -21.83
CA PRO A 17 -22.88 3.32 -20.42
C PRO A 17 -23.47 4.49 -19.61
N PRO A 18 -24.36 4.21 -18.64
CA PRO A 18 -25.01 5.25 -17.86
C PRO A 18 -23.93 6.21 -17.37
N ALA A 19 -24.11 7.50 -17.66
CA ALA A 19 -23.15 8.53 -17.29
C ALA A 19 -22.97 8.47 -15.78
N VAL A 20 -21.91 7.81 -15.31
CA VAL A 20 -21.56 7.74 -13.89
C VAL A 20 -21.49 9.18 -13.43
N SER A 21 -22.39 9.58 -12.54
CA SER A 21 -22.46 10.97 -12.09
C SER A 21 -21.15 11.27 -11.37
N THR A 22 -20.20 11.86 -12.10
CA THR A 22 -18.89 12.28 -11.57
C THR A 22 -19.02 13.53 -10.71
N ASN A 23 -20.21 13.79 -10.17
CA ASN A 23 -20.58 14.93 -9.37
C ASN A 23 -19.78 14.90 -8.05
N GLY A 24 -18.56 15.42 -8.12
CA GLY A 24 -17.84 15.91 -6.95
C GLY A 24 -16.64 15.11 -6.46
N ALA A 25 -15.91 14.40 -7.33
CA ALA A 25 -14.57 13.88 -6.98
C ALA A 25 -13.53 15.02 -6.93
N GLY A 26 -13.74 15.97 -6.01
CA GLY A 26 -12.66 16.77 -5.46
C GLY A 26 -12.01 16.01 -4.32
N LEU A 27 -10.71 16.23 -4.11
CA LEU A 27 -10.05 15.74 -2.91
C LEU A 27 -10.76 16.37 -1.69
N SER A 28 -10.95 15.63 -0.60
CA SER A 28 -11.44 16.22 0.64
C SER A 28 -10.36 17.12 1.23
N TRP A 29 -10.77 18.18 1.93
CA TRP A 29 -9.85 19.08 2.65
C TRP A 29 -8.94 18.35 3.64
N SER A 30 -9.37 17.19 4.14
CA SER A 30 -8.56 16.33 5.00
C SER A 30 -7.21 15.95 4.39
N TRP A 31 -7.12 15.81 3.05
CA TRP A 31 -5.85 15.50 2.39
C TRP A 31 -4.89 16.69 2.37
N ALA A 32 -5.40 17.92 2.15
CA ALA A 32 -4.58 19.11 2.27
C ALA A 32 -4.10 19.32 3.71
N VAL A 33 -4.99 19.11 4.68
CA VAL A 33 -4.63 19.16 6.11
C VAL A 33 -3.58 18.10 6.45
N ALA A 34 -3.73 16.87 5.95
CA ALA A 34 -2.74 15.81 6.16
C ALA A 34 -1.39 16.14 5.51
N ALA A 35 -1.38 16.67 4.27
CA ALA A 35 -0.14 17.07 3.60
C ALA A 35 0.56 18.21 4.35
N ILE A 36 -0.17 19.25 4.75
CA ILE A 36 0.36 20.36 5.56
C ILE A 36 0.89 19.83 6.90
N GLY A 37 0.13 18.97 7.56
CA GLY A 37 0.51 18.35 8.83
C GLY A 37 1.79 17.53 8.69
N ALA A 38 1.93 16.71 7.63
CA ALA A 38 3.13 15.92 7.37
C ALA A 38 4.37 16.79 7.12
N VAL A 39 4.22 17.89 6.39
CA VAL A 39 5.31 18.85 6.16
C VAL A 39 5.70 19.55 7.45
N ALA A 40 4.73 20.12 8.19
CA ALA A 40 5.00 20.74 9.48
C ALA A 40 5.66 19.76 10.46
N TYR A 41 5.17 18.52 10.50
CA TYR A 41 5.73 17.46 11.30
C TYR A 41 7.20 17.18 10.95
N GLY A 42 7.49 16.91 9.68
CA GLY A 42 8.85 16.62 9.21
C GLY A 42 9.83 17.79 9.40
N SER A 43 9.37 19.02 9.16
CA SER A 43 10.20 20.22 9.32
C SER A 43 10.56 20.50 10.78
N LEU A 44 9.69 20.13 11.74
CA LEU A 44 9.88 20.49 13.14
C LEU A 44 10.64 19.45 13.97
N ILE A 45 10.92 18.25 13.45
CA ILE A 45 11.76 17.24 14.14
C ILE A 45 13.17 17.82 14.40
N PRO A 46 13.71 17.73 15.63
CA PRO A 46 13.28 16.89 16.76
C PRO A 46 12.25 17.47 17.76
N PHE A 47 11.51 18.52 17.42
CA PHE A 47 10.56 19.25 18.27
C PHE A 47 11.17 19.91 19.51
N ASP A 48 12.48 20.17 19.50
CA ASP A 48 13.21 20.84 20.58
C ASP A 48 13.23 22.36 20.35
N ILE A 49 12.05 22.98 20.47
CA ILE A 49 11.86 24.41 20.22
C ILE A 49 12.15 25.19 21.50
N ASP A 50 13.24 25.94 21.51
CA ASP A 50 13.58 26.89 22.57
C ASP A 50 12.76 28.18 22.40
N PHE A 51 11.61 28.24 23.06
CA PHE A 51 10.75 29.43 23.07
C PHE A 51 11.39 30.65 23.72
N THR A 52 12.46 30.48 24.52
CA THR A 52 13.18 31.63 25.09
C THR A 52 13.99 32.34 24.01
N GLN A 53 14.54 31.60 23.05
CA GLN A 53 15.25 32.16 21.90
C GLN A 53 14.32 32.88 20.92
N LEU A 54 13.06 32.47 20.80
CA LEU A 54 12.07 33.15 19.94
C LEU A 54 11.77 34.59 20.39
N GLY A 55 12.09 34.94 21.65
CA GLY A 55 12.01 36.28 22.21
C GLY A 55 10.58 36.74 22.52
N SER A 56 10.43 37.64 23.49
CA SER A 56 9.14 38.23 23.90
C SER A 56 8.57 39.28 22.92
N ALA A 57 9.18 39.45 21.73
CA ALA A 57 8.91 40.57 20.83
C ALA A 57 8.13 40.11 19.58
N THR A 58 6.82 40.39 19.60
CA THR A 58 5.79 40.65 18.55
C THR A 58 5.91 40.17 17.08
N TRP A 59 7.07 39.76 16.57
CA TRP A 59 7.29 39.36 15.17
C TRP A 59 7.79 37.92 14.98
N PHE A 60 7.60 37.03 15.98
CA PHE A 60 7.75 35.57 15.90
C PHE A 60 8.93 35.09 15.02
N GLY A 61 10.15 35.63 15.18
CA GLY A 61 11.32 35.15 14.45
C GLY A 61 11.44 35.58 12.97
N VAL A 62 10.46 36.27 12.37
CA VAL A 62 10.52 36.66 10.94
C VAL A 62 11.75 37.52 10.62
N ARG A 63 12.18 38.39 11.55
CA ARG A 63 13.39 39.22 11.37
C ARG A 63 14.70 38.44 11.38
N ARG A 64 14.69 37.19 11.85
CA ARG A 64 15.88 36.32 11.90
C ARG A 64 16.07 35.53 10.62
N LEU A 65 15.07 35.48 9.75
CA LEU A 65 15.19 34.88 8.43
C LEU A 65 16.20 35.68 7.61
N ALA A 66 17.27 35.03 7.18
CA ALA A 66 18.24 35.56 6.24
C ALA A 66 18.28 34.69 4.98
N PHE A 67 18.80 35.24 3.89
CA PHE A 67 19.08 34.43 2.70
C PHE A 67 20.41 33.70 2.91
N HIS A 68 20.35 32.37 2.95
CA HIS A 68 21.52 31.51 3.00
C HIS A 68 21.70 30.75 1.70
N ALA A 69 22.96 30.46 1.35
CA ALA A 69 23.27 29.53 0.28
C ALA A 69 22.77 28.13 0.70
N THR A 70 21.99 27.50 -0.16
CA THR A 70 21.44 26.15 0.04
C THR A 70 22.23 25.15 -0.80
N THR A 71 22.36 23.92 -0.31
CA THR A 71 22.92 22.84 -1.13
C THR A 71 21.89 22.39 -2.17
N TRP A 72 22.33 21.70 -3.22
CA TRP A 72 21.40 21.17 -4.22
C TRP A 72 20.45 20.11 -3.62
N GLU A 73 20.94 19.33 -2.64
CA GLU A 73 20.19 18.28 -1.94
C GLU A 73 19.05 18.89 -1.11
N ASP A 74 19.36 19.94 -0.34
CA ASP A 74 18.37 20.68 0.45
C ASP A 74 17.33 21.36 -0.46
N ALA A 75 17.78 21.98 -1.56
CA ALA A 75 16.90 22.62 -2.52
C ALA A 75 15.90 21.64 -3.15
N VAL A 76 16.38 20.47 -3.59
CA VAL A 76 15.51 19.42 -4.15
C VAL A 76 14.55 18.89 -3.09
N THR A 77 15.02 18.70 -1.85
CA THR A 77 14.20 18.22 -0.74
C THR A 77 13.05 19.19 -0.43
N ASN A 78 13.36 20.48 -0.25
CA ASN A 78 12.36 21.52 0.03
C ASN A 78 11.30 21.63 -1.09
N LEU A 79 11.74 21.57 -2.35
CA LEU A 79 10.84 21.53 -3.51
C LEU A 79 9.90 20.31 -3.48
N LEU A 80 10.46 19.11 -3.26
CA LEU A 80 9.69 17.87 -3.28
C LEU A 80 8.74 17.73 -2.08
N VAL A 81 9.12 18.23 -0.90
CA VAL A 81 8.31 18.18 0.32
C VAL A 81 7.05 19.04 0.21
N TYR A 82 7.15 20.23 -0.40
CA TYR A 82 5.98 21.12 -0.57
C TYR A 82 5.16 20.85 -1.84
N LEU A 83 5.68 20.08 -2.79
CA LEU A 83 4.94 19.69 -4.00
C LEU A 83 3.60 18.99 -3.68
N PRO A 84 3.53 17.98 -2.79
CA PRO A 84 2.27 17.39 -2.35
C PRO A 84 1.29 18.38 -1.72
N VAL A 85 1.77 19.41 -1.01
CA VAL A 85 0.92 20.44 -0.38
C VAL A 85 0.20 21.24 -1.46
N GLY A 86 0.93 21.75 -2.45
CA GLY A 86 0.35 22.49 -3.58
C GLY A 86 -0.65 21.65 -4.39
N LEU A 87 -0.29 20.39 -4.65
CA LEU A 87 -1.14 19.42 -5.34
C LEU A 87 -2.44 19.17 -4.57
N ALA A 88 -2.35 18.91 -3.26
CA ALA A 88 -3.52 18.66 -2.43
C ALA A 88 -4.44 19.90 -2.39
N LEU A 89 -3.89 21.09 -2.20
CA LEU A 89 -4.64 22.34 -2.11
C LEU A 89 -5.39 22.68 -3.40
N VAL A 90 -4.77 22.55 -4.57
CA VAL A 90 -5.46 22.82 -5.85
C VAL A 90 -6.54 21.77 -6.14
N MET A 91 -6.34 20.54 -5.64
CA MET A 91 -7.27 19.42 -5.85
C MET A 91 -8.45 19.42 -4.87
N CYS A 92 -8.33 20.12 -3.74
CA CYS A 92 -9.35 20.18 -2.69
C CYS A 92 -10.66 20.85 -3.14
N GLY A 93 -11.80 20.17 -2.97
CA GLY A 93 -13.12 20.73 -3.27
C GLY A 93 -13.61 20.54 -4.72
N ARG A 94 -14.90 20.83 -4.90
CA ARG A 94 -15.67 20.48 -6.12
C ARG A 94 -15.67 21.60 -7.16
N CYS A 95 -14.56 21.81 -7.86
CA CYS A 95 -14.51 22.77 -8.97
C CYS A 95 -14.25 22.11 -10.33
N ARG A 96 -14.90 22.63 -11.38
CA ARG A 96 -14.56 22.34 -12.79
C ARG A 96 -13.15 22.85 -13.08
N TRP A 97 -12.42 22.24 -14.02
CA TRP A 97 -11.01 22.56 -14.28
C TRP A 97 -10.75 24.05 -14.57
N ARG A 98 -11.64 24.73 -15.32
CA ARG A 98 -11.54 26.18 -15.60
C ARG A 98 -11.63 27.04 -14.34
N LEU A 99 -12.29 26.55 -13.29
CA LEU A 99 -12.44 27.24 -12.01
C LEU A 99 -11.30 26.91 -11.03
N ARG A 100 -10.28 26.15 -11.45
CA ARG A 100 -9.14 25.76 -10.59
C ARG A 100 -7.88 26.59 -10.82
N LEU A 101 -7.71 27.24 -11.98
CA LEU A 101 -6.58 28.16 -12.18
C LEU A 101 -6.52 29.27 -11.11
N PRO A 102 -7.66 29.87 -10.69
CA PRO A 102 -7.67 30.85 -9.59
C PRO A 102 -7.28 30.28 -8.23
N ARG A 103 -7.15 28.95 -8.09
CA ARG A 103 -6.73 28.31 -6.83
C ARG A 103 -5.23 28.16 -6.70
N ILE A 104 -4.47 28.29 -7.78
CA ILE A 104 -3.01 28.32 -7.72
C ILE A 104 -2.52 29.44 -6.79
N PRO A 105 -2.98 30.70 -6.92
CA PRO A 105 -2.56 31.75 -5.98
C PRO A 105 -3.03 31.49 -4.54
N GLN A 106 -4.19 30.85 -4.34
CA GLN A 106 -4.66 30.46 -3.00
C GLN A 106 -3.76 29.38 -2.38
N ALA A 107 -3.40 28.37 -3.16
CA ALA A 107 -2.48 27.32 -2.74
C ALA A 107 -1.10 27.88 -2.41
N LEU A 108 -0.60 28.81 -3.23
CA LEU A 108 0.66 29.51 -2.99
C LEU A 108 0.63 30.37 -1.73
N ALA A 109 -0.43 31.15 -1.50
CA ALA A 109 -0.58 31.97 -0.30
C ALA A 109 -0.61 31.12 0.98
N LEU A 110 -1.31 29.99 0.95
CA LEU A 110 -1.36 29.09 2.09
C LEU A 110 -0.04 28.34 2.31
N ALA A 111 0.62 27.89 1.23
CA ALA A 111 1.94 27.27 1.31
C ALA A 111 3.00 28.26 1.85
N PHE A 112 2.93 29.52 1.44
CA PHE A 112 3.77 30.59 1.97
C PHE A 112 3.53 30.78 3.47
N ALA A 113 2.27 30.86 3.91
CA ALA A 113 1.94 31.00 5.33
C ALA A 113 2.45 29.81 6.16
N VAL A 114 2.28 28.58 5.68
CA VAL A 114 2.78 27.36 6.34
C VAL A 114 4.31 27.34 6.37
N SER A 115 4.97 27.63 5.26
CA SER A 115 6.45 27.67 5.22
C SER A 115 7.01 28.75 6.12
N LEU A 116 6.42 29.94 6.12
CA LEU A 116 6.85 31.01 7.00
C LEU A 116 6.67 30.63 8.48
N ALA A 117 5.55 30.00 8.83
CA ALA A 117 5.31 29.51 10.19
C ALA A 117 6.34 28.44 10.62
N ASN A 118 6.66 27.49 9.73
CA ASN A 118 7.66 26.47 10.01
C ASN A 118 9.05 27.07 10.25
N GLU A 119 9.50 27.98 9.39
CA GLU A 119 10.80 28.64 9.56
C GLU A 119 10.86 29.50 10.82
N CYS A 120 9.75 30.18 11.14
CA CYS A 120 9.63 30.95 12.38
C CYS A 120 9.77 30.06 13.63
N LEU A 121 9.20 28.85 13.61
CA LEU A 121 9.34 27.88 14.70
C LEU A 121 10.73 27.25 14.73
N GLN A 122 11.30 26.93 13.57
CA GLN A 122 12.66 26.38 13.45
C GLN A 122 13.74 27.36 13.92
N ALA A 123 13.49 28.67 13.89
CA ALA A 123 14.38 29.67 14.48
C ALA A 123 14.56 29.52 16.00
N GLY A 124 13.73 28.70 16.67
CA GLY A 124 13.91 28.29 18.07
C GLY A 124 14.66 26.96 18.24
N ILE A 125 15.00 26.25 17.17
CA ILE A 125 15.70 24.96 17.22
C ILE A 125 17.19 25.20 17.00
N HIS A 126 18.04 24.86 17.97
CA HIS A 126 19.45 25.28 17.99
C HIS A 126 20.29 24.81 16.79
N GLU A 127 19.93 23.67 16.19
CA GLU A 127 20.64 23.06 15.06
C GLU A 127 20.10 23.49 13.69
N ARG A 128 19.04 24.30 13.64
CA ARG A 128 18.37 24.70 12.39
C ARG A 128 18.58 26.18 12.11
N VAL A 129 18.90 26.49 10.86
CA VAL A 129 19.03 27.87 10.37
C VAL A 129 17.78 28.22 9.59
N ALA A 130 16.96 29.13 10.14
CA ALA A 130 15.76 29.60 9.45
C ALA A 130 16.15 30.51 8.26
N SER A 131 15.57 30.27 7.08
CA SER A 131 16.02 30.90 5.83
C SER A 131 14.90 31.37 4.91
N TRP A 132 15.04 32.56 4.34
CA TRP A 132 14.15 33.02 3.26
C TRP A 132 14.31 32.19 1.98
N THR A 133 15.49 31.59 1.78
CA THR A 133 15.74 30.68 0.65
C THR A 133 14.82 29.46 0.73
N ASP A 134 14.63 28.91 1.93
CA ASP A 134 13.78 27.73 2.14
C ASP A 134 12.30 28.08 1.98
N VAL A 135 11.85 29.25 2.47
CA VAL A 135 10.49 29.76 2.16
C VAL A 135 10.25 29.85 0.66
N TYR A 136 11.21 30.38 -0.09
CA TYR A 136 11.09 30.51 -1.54
C TYR A 136 11.00 29.14 -2.22
N LEU A 137 11.92 28.22 -1.89
CA LEU A 137 11.93 26.86 -2.44
C LEU A 137 10.63 26.10 -2.13
N ASN A 138 10.14 26.18 -0.90
CA ASN A 138 8.89 25.57 -0.48
C ASN A 138 7.70 26.14 -1.28
N CYS A 139 7.66 27.46 -1.48
CA CYS A 139 6.65 28.11 -2.32
C CYS A 139 6.74 27.67 -3.79
N THR A 140 7.94 27.55 -4.34
CA THR A 140 8.16 27.05 -5.71
C THR A 140 7.69 25.59 -5.85
N GLY A 141 8.00 24.75 -4.86
CA GLY A 141 7.55 23.35 -4.80
C GLY A 141 6.03 23.26 -4.78
N ALA A 142 5.38 24.04 -3.91
CA ALA A 142 3.92 24.12 -3.85
C ALA A 142 3.30 24.66 -5.14
N MET A 143 3.90 25.67 -5.79
CA MET A 143 3.43 26.15 -7.08
C MET A 143 3.53 25.08 -8.16
N ALA A 144 4.66 24.38 -8.26
CA ALA A 144 4.84 23.27 -9.18
C ALA A 144 3.81 22.16 -8.93
N GLY A 145 3.59 21.78 -7.66
CA GLY A 145 2.57 20.83 -7.25
C GLY A 145 1.15 21.26 -7.63
N ALA A 146 0.81 22.54 -7.47
CA ALA A 146 -0.49 23.08 -7.86
C ALA A 146 -0.69 23.05 -9.39
N ILE A 147 0.33 23.38 -10.17
CA ILE A 147 0.28 23.29 -11.64
C ILE A 147 0.10 21.82 -12.06
N LEU A 148 0.93 20.93 -11.52
CA LEU A 148 0.85 19.49 -11.75
C LEU A 148 -0.52 18.94 -11.35
N GLY A 149 -1.08 19.34 -10.21
CA GLY A 149 -2.37 18.87 -9.72
C GLY A 149 -3.53 19.18 -10.67
N VAL A 150 -3.49 20.31 -11.39
CA VAL A 150 -4.49 20.63 -12.44
C VAL A 150 -4.41 19.63 -13.60
N GLY A 151 -3.20 19.36 -14.10
CA GLY A 151 -2.97 18.40 -15.20
C GLY A 151 -3.23 16.94 -14.78
N LEU A 152 -2.69 16.56 -13.62
CA LEU A 152 -2.78 15.22 -13.07
C LEU A 152 -4.21 14.81 -12.77
N LEU A 153 -5.08 15.72 -12.31
CA LEU A 153 -6.48 15.38 -12.11
C LEU A 153 -7.19 15.04 -13.43
N ALA A 154 -6.91 15.77 -14.50
CA ALA A 154 -7.48 15.48 -15.81
C ALA A 154 -7.00 14.12 -16.33
N PHE A 155 -5.69 13.86 -16.19
CA PHE A 155 -5.10 12.57 -16.52
C PHE A 155 -5.65 11.44 -15.66
N ALA A 156 -5.64 11.58 -14.33
CA ALA A 156 -6.13 10.60 -13.37
C ALA A 156 -7.61 10.29 -13.56
N ARG A 157 -8.44 11.27 -13.95
CA ARG A 157 -9.85 11.02 -14.31
C ARG A 157 -9.98 10.18 -15.57
N ARG A 158 -9.22 10.50 -16.62
CA ARG A 158 -9.22 9.70 -17.86
C ARG A 158 -8.71 8.30 -17.59
N LEU A 159 -7.60 8.19 -16.87
CA LEU A 159 -7.02 6.92 -16.45
C LEU A 159 -8.03 6.14 -15.60
N TRP A 160 -8.67 6.76 -14.60
CA TRP A 160 -9.69 6.11 -13.78
C TRP A 160 -10.90 5.67 -14.60
N GLN A 161 -11.35 6.44 -15.58
CA GLN A 161 -12.43 6.02 -16.49
C GLN A 161 -12.02 4.80 -17.30
N HIS A 162 -10.80 4.78 -17.85
CA HIS A 162 -10.28 3.60 -18.54
C HIS A 162 -10.16 2.41 -17.59
N LEU A 163 -9.53 2.60 -16.43
CA LEU A 163 -9.36 1.56 -15.41
C LEU A 163 -10.70 1.05 -14.89
N ALA A 164 -11.71 1.91 -14.72
CA ALA A 164 -13.05 1.51 -14.28
C ALA A 164 -13.75 0.63 -15.34
N VAL A 165 -13.60 0.96 -16.63
CA VAL A 165 -14.10 0.11 -17.72
C VAL A 165 -13.37 -1.23 -17.75
N PHE A 166 -12.05 -1.23 -17.62
CA PHE A 166 -11.27 -2.47 -17.55
C PHE A 166 -11.61 -3.30 -16.30
N TRP A 167 -11.76 -2.66 -15.14
CA TRP A 167 -12.16 -3.27 -13.89
C TRP A 167 -13.55 -3.91 -13.98
N ALA A 168 -14.51 -3.22 -14.59
CA ALA A 168 -15.85 -3.74 -14.79
C ALA A 168 -15.87 -4.95 -15.73
N ARG A 169 -15.02 -4.97 -16.76
CA ARG A 169 -14.94 -6.06 -17.75
C ARG A 169 -14.17 -7.28 -17.24
N GLY A 170 -13.17 -7.08 -16.38
CA GLY A 170 -12.27 -8.14 -15.95
C GLY A 170 -11.63 -7.83 -14.60
N PRO A 171 -12.38 -7.85 -13.49
CA PRO A 171 -11.87 -7.43 -12.18
C PRO A 171 -10.70 -8.30 -11.72
N PHE A 172 -10.74 -9.61 -11.99
CA PHE A 172 -9.63 -10.52 -11.68
C PHE A 172 -8.38 -10.25 -12.52
N SER A 173 -8.54 -9.84 -13.79
CA SER A 173 -7.39 -9.47 -14.62
C SER A 173 -6.72 -8.19 -14.11
N MET A 174 -7.53 -7.21 -13.71
CA MET A 174 -7.02 -5.97 -13.14
C MET A 174 -6.36 -6.22 -11.78
N ALA A 175 -6.98 -7.03 -10.92
CA ALA A 175 -6.40 -7.43 -9.64
C ALA A 175 -5.06 -8.16 -9.83
N ALA A 176 -4.98 -9.10 -10.78
CA ALA A 176 -3.74 -9.76 -11.14
C ALA A 176 -2.68 -8.75 -11.65
N ALA A 177 -3.05 -7.82 -12.53
CA ALA A 177 -2.11 -6.81 -13.03
C ALA A 177 -1.60 -5.86 -11.92
N ILE A 178 -2.48 -5.42 -11.01
CA ILE A 178 -2.10 -4.60 -9.86
C ILE A 178 -1.17 -5.38 -8.93
N LEU A 179 -1.49 -6.65 -8.65
CA LEU A 179 -0.66 -7.50 -7.80
C LEU A 179 0.70 -7.77 -8.45
N THR A 180 0.75 -8.02 -9.77
CA THR A 180 2.01 -8.13 -10.51
C THR A 180 2.85 -6.87 -10.32
N PHE A 181 2.28 -5.69 -10.58
CA PHE A 181 3.00 -4.42 -10.42
C PHE A 181 3.47 -4.20 -8.97
N GLY A 182 2.61 -4.50 -8.00
CA GLY A 182 2.95 -4.44 -6.58
C GLY A 182 4.10 -5.37 -6.20
N LEU A 183 4.12 -6.59 -6.72
CA LEU A 183 5.21 -7.55 -6.50
C LEU A 183 6.53 -7.06 -7.12
N PHE A 184 6.51 -6.46 -8.31
CA PHE A 184 7.71 -5.84 -8.87
C PHE A 184 8.24 -4.71 -8.01
N ILE A 185 7.37 -3.82 -7.51
CA ILE A 185 7.81 -2.74 -6.62
C ILE A 185 8.38 -3.32 -5.32
N TYR A 186 7.67 -4.25 -4.69
CA TYR A 186 8.06 -4.85 -3.42
C TYR A 186 9.42 -5.56 -3.51
N HIS A 187 9.61 -6.40 -4.53
CA HIS A 187 10.82 -7.20 -4.67
C HIS A 187 12.02 -6.44 -5.27
N LEU A 188 11.80 -5.29 -5.91
CA LEU A 188 12.88 -4.46 -6.46
C LEU A 188 13.20 -3.24 -5.60
N ALA A 189 12.58 -3.12 -4.42
CA ALA A 189 12.84 -2.04 -3.49
C ALA A 189 13.84 -2.50 -2.41
N PRO A 190 14.91 -1.73 -2.12
CA PRO A 190 15.27 -0.45 -2.76
C PRO A 190 15.74 -0.61 -4.20
N PHE A 191 15.48 0.39 -5.04
CA PHE A 191 15.89 0.41 -6.45
C PHE A 191 17.39 0.70 -6.61
N ASP A 192 18.23 -0.06 -5.90
CA ASP A 192 19.68 0.11 -5.84
C ASP A 192 20.38 -0.71 -6.92
N PHE A 193 20.07 -0.38 -8.17
CA PHE A 193 20.62 -1.08 -9.31
C PHE A 193 22.15 -0.95 -9.39
N VAL A 194 22.80 -2.06 -9.70
CA VAL A 194 24.26 -2.15 -9.82
C VAL A 194 24.75 -1.21 -10.94
N SER A 195 25.64 -0.29 -10.57
CA SER A 195 26.17 0.74 -11.48
C SER A 195 27.58 0.43 -12.01
N SER A 196 28.25 -0.62 -11.51
CA SER A 196 29.62 -0.97 -11.91
C SER A 196 29.85 -2.47 -12.04
N THR A 197 30.77 -2.86 -12.93
CA THR A 197 31.11 -4.27 -13.20
C THR A 197 31.62 -5.05 -11.98
N PRO A 198 32.48 -4.48 -11.10
CA PRO A 198 32.94 -5.20 -9.91
C PRO A 198 31.80 -5.56 -8.95
N VAL A 199 30.87 -4.62 -8.74
CA VAL A 199 29.68 -4.85 -7.89
C VAL A 199 28.77 -5.90 -8.52
N LEU A 200 28.63 -5.93 -9.84
CA LEU A 200 27.85 -6.95 -10.55
C LEU A 200 28.46 -8.34 -10.35
N GLN A 201 29.78 -8.45 -10.50
CA GLN A 201 30.50 -9.69 -10.26
C GLN A 201 30.31 -10.17 -8.81
N GLU A 202 30.34 -9.25 -7.86
CA GLU A 202 30.08 -9.57 -6.45
C GLU A 202 28.64 -10.10 -6.24
N SER A 203 27.63 -9.47 -6.84
CA SER A 203 26.24 -9.95 -6.79
C SER A 203 26.09 -11.37 -7.36
N PHE A 204 26.78 -11.69 -8.47
CA PHE A 204 26.80 -13.04 -9.03
C PHE A 204 27.49 -14.06 -8.11
N LEU A 205 28.54 -13.66 -7.40
CA LEU A 205 29.22 -14.54 -6.43
C LEU A 205 28.39 -14.76 -5.16
N ARG A 206 27.56 -13.78 -4.77
CA ARG A 206 26.62 -13.91 -3.65
C ARG A 206 25.38 -14.74 -4.01
N ALA A 207 25.06 -14.88 -5.31
CA ALA A 207 23.89 -15.61 -5.78
C ALA A 207 23.85 -17.03 -5.23
N ARG A 208 22.70 -17.41 -4.68
CA ARG A 208 22.47 -18.70 -4.03
C ARG A 208 21.82 -19.67 -5.01
N TRP A 209 22.62 -20.61 -5.48
CA TRP A 209 22.22 -21.63 -6.45
C TRP A 209 21.78 -22.96 -5.80
N ASP A 210 21.74 -23.03 -4.47
CA ASP A 210 21.36 -24.23 -3.72
C ASP A 210 19.97 -24.07 -3.08
N LEU A 211 19.17 -25.15 -3.14
CA LEU A 211 17.85 -25.31 -2.52
C LEU A 211 17.92 -25.50 -1.00
N THR A 212 19.09 -25.79 -0.41
CA THR A 212 19.23 -26.02 1.05
C THR A 212 18.99 -24.76 1.90
N ASN A 213 18.99 -23.57 1.29
CA ASN A 213 18.76 -22.29 1.97
C ASN A 213 17.34 -22.09 2.52
N LEU A 214 16.40 -23.00 2.24
CA LEU A 214 15.11 -23.04 2.94
C LEU A 214 15.26 -23.12 4.48
N ARG A 215 16.45 -23.48 4.98
CA ARG A 215 16.74 -23.65 6.41
C ARG A 215 17.71 -22.62 6.99
N SER A 216 18.32 -21.74 6.19
CA SER A 216 19.35 -20.82 6.69
C SER A 216 18.71 -19.60 7.35
N ALA A 217 18.28 -19.78 8.59
CA ALA A 217 18.02 -18.66 9.48
C ALA A 217 19.32 -17.91 9.78
N ALA A 218 19.23 -16.58 10.00
CA ALA A 218 20.36 -15.82 10.48
C ALA A 218 20.86 -16.42 11.81
N PRO A 219 22.17 -16.34 12.14
CA PRO A 219 22.68 -16.83 13.42
C PRO A 219 21.85 -16.29 14.59
N GLY A 220 21.25 -17.18 15.38
CA GLY A 220 20.38 -16.85 16.51
C GLY A 220 18.88 -16.82 16.20
N GLN A 221 18.45 -16.85 14.94
CA GLN A 221 17.04 -17.02 14.58
C GLN A 221 16.68 -18.51 14.45
N LEU A 222 15.43 -18.85 14.77
CA LEU A 222 14.96 -20.22 14.57
C LEU A 222 14.80 -20.52 13.07
N PRO A 223 15.17 -21.74 12.61
CA PRO A 223 15.08 -22.14 11.21
C PRO A 223 13.71 -21.91 10.57
N PHE A 224 12.63 -21.99 11.36
CA PHE A 224 11.28 -21.83 10.83
C PHE A 224 10.96 -20.38 10.43
N VAL A 225 11.60 -19.36 11.03
CA VAL A 225 11.27 -17.95 10.76
C VAL A 225 11.58 -17.58 9.31
N GLY A 226 12.78 -17.96 8.84
CA GLY A 226 13.17 -17.79 7.43
C GLY A 226 12.24 -18.55 6.47
N MET A 227 11.86 -19.77 6.84
CA MET A 227 10.90 -20.57 6.06
C MET A 227 9.51 -19.91 5.99
N VAL A 228 9.00 -19.39 7.11
CA VAL A 228 7.70 -18.68 7.15
C VAL A 228 7.75 -17.43 6.29
N ALA A 229 8.83 -16.65 6.34
CA ALA A 229 9.00 -15.47 5.49
C ALA A 229 9.00 -15.84 4.00
N GLN A 230 9.73 -16.89 3.61
CA GLN A 230 9.77 -17.37 2.21
C GLN A 230 8.42 -17.91 1.75
N ILE A 231 7.72 -18.67 2.60
CA ILE A 231 6.36 -19.17 2.30
C ILE A 231 5.40 -17.99 2.14
N THR A 232 5.49 -16.99 3.00
CA THR A 232 4.65 -15.78 2.95
C THR A 232 4.91 -15.00 1.66
N ALA A 233 6.17 -14.82 1.27
CA ALA A 233 6.52 -14.21 -0.01
C ALA A 233 5.96 -15.03 -1.19
N ALA A 234 6.10 -16.36 -1.15
CA ALA A 234 5.61 -17.24 -2.20
C ALA A 234 4.08 -17.29 -2.30
N ALA A 235 3.36 -17.08 -1.19
CA ALA A 235 1.90 -17.04 -1.15
C ALA A 235 1.32 -15.92 -2.04
N TRP A 236 2.04 -14.81 -2.23
CA TRP A 236 1.63 -13.76 -3.16
C TRP A 236 1.63 -14.23 -4.62
N PHE A 237 2.56 -15.10 -5.01
CA PHE A 237 2.55 -15.73 -6.34
C PHE A 237 1.41 -16.74 -6.47
N ALA A 238 1.07 -17.48 -5.41
CA ALA A 238 -0.14 -18.30 -5.42
C ALA A 238 -1.41 -17.45 -5.63
N LEU A 239 -1.52 -16.31 -4.94
CA LEU A 239 -2.63 -15.39 -5.12
C LEU A 239 -2.67 -14.82 -6.55
N LEU A 240 -1.51 -14.45 -7.12
CA LEU A 240 -1.42 -13.97 -8.50
C LEU A 240 -1.90 -15.01 -9.50
N ALA A 241 -1.44 -16.25 -9.36
CA ALA A 241 -1.86 -17.37 -10.22
C ALA A 241 -3.35 -17.70 -10.05
N TYR A 242 -3.87 -17.61 -8.82
CA TYR A 242 -5.28 -17.77 -8.52
C TYR A 242 -6.13 -16.73 -9.27
N LEU A 243 -5.78 -15.44 -9.14
CA LEU A 243 -6.47 -14.34 -9.83
C LEU A 243 -6.35 -14.48 -11.36
N GLY A 244 -5.19 -14.88 -11.87
CA GLY A 244 -4.95 -15.14 -13.28
C GLY A 244 -5.83 -16.26 -13.84
N ALA A 245 -5.99 -17.36 -13.10
CA ALA A 245 -6.82 -18.49 -13.53
C ALA A 245 -8.30 -18.08 -13.61
N PHE A 246 -8.79 -17.32 -12.63
CA PHE A 246 -10.13 -16.74 -12.66
C PHE A 246 -10.35 -15.78 -13.82
N ALA A 247 -9.35 -14.97 -14.14
CA ALA A 247 -9.39 -14.09 -15.31
C ALA A 247 -9.55 -14.89 -16.62
N GLU A 248 -8.78 -15.97 -16.80
CA GLU A 248 -8.87 -16.82 -17.99
C GLU A 248 -10.19 -17.59 -18.07
N LEU A 249 -10.67 -18.11 -16.94
CA LEU A 249 -11.98 -18.73 -16.87
C LEU A 249 -13.10 -17.74 -17.24
N GLY A 250 -13.01 -16.49 -16.77
CA GLY A 250 -13.94 -15.41 -17.14
C GLY A 250 -13.93 -15.06 -18.63
N ARG A 251 -12.84 -15.39 -19.34
CA ARG A 251 -12.74 -15.29 -20.82
C ARG A 251 -13.32 -16.52 -21.55
N GLY A 252 -13.89 -17.49 -20.82
CA GLY A 252 -14.45 -18.71 -21.39
C GLY A 252 -13.43 -19.79 -21.71
N ARG A 253 -12.20 -19.71 -21.18
CA ARG A 253 -11.20 -20.79 -21.34
C ARG A 253 -11.61 -22.04 -20.57
N THR A 254 -11.12 -23.19 -21.03
CA THR A 254 -11.30 -24.45 -20.29
C THR A 254 -10.50 -24.41 -18.97
N PRO A 255 -10.93 -25.13 -17.92
CA PRO A 255 -10.20 -25.28 -16.66
C PRO A 255 -8.70 -25.53 -16.83
N MET A 256 -8.34 -26.51 -17.65
CA MET A 256 -6.95 -26.89 -17.90
C MET A 256 -6.15 -25.78 -18.58
N ALA A 257 -6.73 -25.11 -19.57
CA ALA A 257 -6.07 -23.98 -20.24
C ALA A 257 -5.92 -22.78 -19.30
N ALA A 258 -6.92 -22.49 -18.47
CA ALA A 258 -6.87 -21.41 -17.49
C ALA A 258 -5.77 -21.66 -16.45
N THR A 259 -5.70 -22.86 -15.88
CA THR A 259 -4.61 -23.25 -14.96
C THR A 259 -3.25 -23.10 -15.64
N ALA A 260 -3.07 -23.68 -16.83
CA ALA A 260 -1.80 -23.66 -17.54
C ALA A 260 -1.32 -22.23 -17.86
N MET A 261 -2.22 -21.37 -18.35
CA MET A 261 -1.89 -19.98 -18.68
C MET A 261 -1.56 -19.16 -17.42
N ALA A 262 -2.34 -19.31 -16.35
CA ALA A 262 -2.13 -18.58 -15.10
C ALA A 262 -0.83 -19.00 -14.41
N THR A 263 -0.55 -20.30 -14.34
CA THR A 263 0.72 -20.83 -13.84
C THR A 263 1.86 -20.31 -14.69
N ARG A 264 1.80 -20.45 -16.02
CA ARG A 264 2.86 -19.99 -16.93
C ARG A 264 3.18 -18.52 -16.73
N ASN A 265 2.17 -17.66 -16.73
CA ASN A 265 2.37 -16.22 -16.60
C ASN A 265 2.95 -15.87 -15.22
N THR A 266 2.51 -16.53 -14.16
CA THR A 266 3.04 -16.30 -12.81
C THR A 266 4.49 -16.77 -12.68
N VAL A 267 4.83 -17.93 -13.23
CA VAL A 267 6.21 -18.45 -13.26
C VAL A 267 7.13 -17.49 -14.01
N ILE A 268 6.69 -16.94 -15.15
CA ILE A 268 7.45 -15.90 -15.87
C ILE A 268 7.72 -14.69 -14.97
N ASN A 269 6.72 -14.24 -14.20
CA ASN A 269 6.90 -13.12 -13.27
C ASN A 269 7.88 -13.45 -12.13
N VAL A 270 7.79 -14.64 -11.53
CA VAL A 270 8.72 -15.11 -10.48
C VAL A 270 10.16 -15.09 -11.02
N VAL A 271 10.38 -15.71 -12.18
CA VAL A 271 11.71 -15.78 -12.80
C VAL A 271 12.21 -14.39 -13.16
N LEU A 272 11.36 -13.53 -13.73
CA LEU A 272 11.75 -12.17 -14.12
C LEU A 272 12.14 -11.32 -12.90
N ILE A 273 11.39 -11.41 -11.80
CA ILE A 273 11.70 -10.68 -10.55
C ILE A 273 13.07 -11.11 -10.01
N GLU A 274 13.32 -12.41 -9.88
CA GLU A 274 14.58 -12.94 -9.35
C GLU A 274 15.76 -12.61 -10.28
N LEU A 275 15.56 -12.66 -11.59
CA LEU A 275 16.58 -12.23 -12.56
C LEU A 275 16.87 -10.73 -12.46
N LEU A 276 15.88 -9.89 -12.20
CA LEU A 276 16.09 -8.45 -12.00
C LEU A 276 16.82 -8.18 -10.68
N GLN A 277 16.58 -8.98 -9.64
CA GLN A 277 17.27 -8.86 -8.36
C GLN A 277 18.78 -9.15 -8.45
N LEU A 278 19.25 -9.94 -9.43
CA LEU A 278 20.69 -10.08 -9.72
C LEU A 278 21.37 -8.72 -10.01
N PHE A 279 20.60 -7.75 -10.49
CA PHE A 279 21.07 -6.40 -10.79
C PHE A 279 20.83 -5.40 -9.67
N THR A 280 20.44 -5.84 -8.47
CA THR A 280 20.27 -4.98 -7.29
C THR A 280 21.35 -5.30 -6.25
N VAL A 281 21.86 -4.28 -5.55
CA VAL A 281 22.95 -4.45 -4.57
C VAL A 281 22.45 -5.08 -3.27
N SER A 282 21.22 -4.74 -2.90
CA SER A 282 20.55 -5.15 -1.67
C SER A 282 20.02 -6.58 -1.67
N HIS A 283 19.75 -7.17 -2.83
CA HIS A 283 19.15 -8.50 -2.92
C HIS A 283 20.16 -9.58 -3.30
N VAL A 284 19.86 -10.79 -2.84
CA VAL A 284 20.60 -12.00 -3.20
C VAL A 284 19.65 -12.89 -3.98
N PHE A 285 20.01 -13.17 -5.24
CA PHE A 285 19.31 -14.16 -6.05
C PHE A 285 19.23 -15.50 -5.33
N ASP A 286 18.05 -16.11 -5.28
CA ASP A 286 17.83 -17.39 -4.60
C ASP A 286 17.01 -18.35 -5.46
N ILE A 287 17.63 -19.45 -5.89
CA ILE A 287 16.93 -20.48 -6.68
C ILE A 287 15.77 -21.13 -5.90
N ALA A 288 15.85 -21.17 -4.56
CA ALA A 288 14.78 -21.69 -3.72
C ALA A 288 13.54 -20.79 -3.78
N ALA A 289 13.72 -19.47 -3.91
CA ALA A 289 12.61 -18.53 -4.08
C ALA A 289 11.91 -18.75 -5.44
N ILE A 290 12.66 -19.01 -6.52
CA ILE A 290 12.09 -19.38 -7.82
C ILE A 290 11.29 -20.69 -7.72
N ALA A 291 11.87 -21.73 -7.11
CA ALA A 291 11.23 -23.03 -6.96
C ALA A 291 9.94 -22.94 -6.12
N LEU A 292 9.98 -22.23 -4.99
CA LEU A 292 8.84 -22.06 -4.10
C LEU A 292 7.76 -21.18 -4.74
N GLY A 293 8.14 -20.09 -5.42
CA GLY A 293 7.22 -19.25 -6.19
C GLY A 293 6.53 -20.02 -7.32
N THR A 294 7.27 -20.90 -8.01
CA THR A 294 6.73 -21.77 -9.08
C THR A 294 5.74 -22.80 -8.53
N LEU A 295 6.08 -23.46 -7.43
CA LEU A 295 5.18 -24.38 -6.74
C LEU A 295 3.90 -23.66 -6.30
N SER A 296 4.06 -22.51 -5.65
CA SER A 296 2.95 -21.67 -5.19
C SER A 296 2.07 -21.19 -6.34
N ALA A 297 2.64 -20.82 -7.49
CA ALA A 297 1.88 -20.49 -8.69
C ALA A 297 1.00 -21.66 -9.16
N GLY A 298 1.57 -22.87 -9.21
CA GLY A 298 0.83 -24.09 -9.54
C GLY A 298 -0.32 -24.36 -8.57
N LEU A 299 -0.05 -24.28 -7.26
CA LEU A 299 -1.05 -24.46 -6.20
C LEU A 299 -2.16 -23.41 -6.27
N GLY A 300 -1.82 -22.15 -6.49
CA GLY A 300 -2.77 -21.05 -6.60
C GLY A 300 -3.71 -21.19 -7.79
N ALA A 301 -3.17 -21.47 -8.98
CA ALA A 301 -3.95 -21.70 -10.19
C ALA A 301 -4.82 -22.96 -10.08
N TRP A 302 -4.26 -24.06 -9.54
CA TRP A 302 -5.01 -25.29 -9.28
C TRP A 302 -6.16 -25.03 -8.29
N SER A 303 -5.90 -24.29 -7.22
CA SER A 303 -6.91 -23.93 -6.22
C SER A 303 -8.05 -23.14 -6.85
N ALA A 304 -7.75 -22.14 -7.69
CA ALA A 304 -8.78 -21.36 -8.39
C ALA A 304 -9.69 -22.22 -9.26
N VAL A 305 -9.14 -23.24 -9.92
CA VAL A 305 -9.91 -24.10 -10.82
C VAL A 305 -10.62 -25.22 -10.07
N TYR A 306 -9.92 -25.95 -9.22
CA TYR A 306 -10.41 -27.17 -8.59
C TYR A 306 -11.32 -26.91 -7.39
N LEU A 307 -10.92 -26.02 -6.46
CA LEU A 307 -11.77 -25.71 -5.30
C LEU A 307 -13.07 -25.07 -5.75
N VAL A 308 -13.03 -24.20 -6.75
CA VAL A 308 -14.21 -23.45 -7.19
C VAL A 308 -15.16 -24.35 -7.96
N ASP A 309 -14.66 -25.17 -8.89
CA ASP A 309 -15.51 -26.10 -9.64
C ASP A 309 -16.13 -27.16 -8.72
N ARG A 310 -15.36 -27.70 -7.76
CA ARG A 310 -15.85 -28.69 -6.78
C ARG A 310 -16.87 -28.08 -5.81
N LEU A 311 -16.65 -26.85 -5.34
CA LEU A 311 -17.52 -26.21 -4.34
C LEU A 311 -18.78 -25.60 -4.96
N THR A 312 -18.73 -25.21 -6.24
CA THR A 312 -19.86 -24.54 -6.91
C THR A 312 -20.58 -25.43 -7.93
N GLY A 313 -20.08 -26.64 -8.19
CA GLY A 313 -20.76 -27.63 -9.04
C GLY A 313 -21.03 -27.14 -10.46
N SER A 314 -20.00 -26.66 -11.18
CA SER A 314 -20.08 -26.01 -12.51
C SER A 314 -20.93 -24.74 -12.60
N GLN A 315 -21.77 -24.43 -11.59
CA GLN A 315 -22.70 -23.30 -11.61
C GLN A 315 -21.99 -21.96 -11.68
N TRP A 316 -20.75 -21.87 -11.19
CA TRP A 316 -19.93 -20.67 -11.34
C TRP A 316 -19.73 -20.25 -12.80
N ARG A 317 -19.68 -21.21 -13.75
CA ARG A 317 -19.59 -20.91 -15.19
C ARG A 317 -20.84 -20.21 -15.73
N HIS A 318 -21.98 -20.42 -15.10
CA HIS A 318 -23.27 -19.87 -15.51
C HIS A 318 -23.66 -18.64 -14.69
N SER A 319 -23.19 -18.54 -13.45
CA SER A 319 -23.41 -17.41 -12.56
C SER A 319 -22.15 -17.18 -11.71
N PRO A 320 -21.18 -16.38 -12.19
CA PRO A 320 -19.96 -16.05 -11.42
C PRO A 320 -20.24 -15.28 -10.12
N ARG A 321 -21.52 -14.97 -9.84
CA ARG A 321 -22.01 -14.41 -8.58
C ARG A 321 -22.03 -15.43 -7.44
N HIS A 322 -21.82 -16.73 -7.71
CA HIS A 322 -21.72 -17.76 -6.67
C HIS A 322 -20.38 -17.65 -5.92
N CYS A 323 -20.44 -16.75 -4.95
CA CYS A 323 -19.65 -16.57 -3.75
C CYS A 323 -18.92 -17.83 -3.25
N LEU A 324 -17.59 -17.75 -3.09
CA LEU A 324 -16.75 -18.70 -2.33
C LEU A 324 -17.48 -19.16 -1.06
N PRO A 325 -17.56 -20.45 -0.69
CA PRO A 325 -18.27 -20.90 0.50
C PRO A 325 -17.82 -20.17 1.76
N THR A 326 -18.76 -19.86 2.66
CA THR A 326 -18.45 -19.12 3.90
C THR A 326 -17.43 -19.86 4.77
N ALA A 327 -17.49 -21.20 4.82
CA ALA A 327 -16.51 -22.01 5.56
C ALA A 327 -15.07 -21.81 5.04
N LEU A 328 -14.88 -21.72 3.73
CA LEU A 328 -13.56 -21.46 3.14
C LEU A 328 -13.06 -20.05 3.50
N LEU A 329 -13.94 -19.04 3.47
CA LEU A 329 -13.55 -17.69 3.90
C LEU A 329 -13.15 -17.65 5.38
N VAL A 330 -13.90 -18.35 6.25
CA VAL A 330 -13.57 -18.46 7.68
C VAL A 330 -12.23 -19.15 7.88
N PHE A 331 -11.97 -20.24 7.15
CA PHE A 331 -10.69 -20.94 7.20
C PHE A 331 -9.53 -20.03 6.76
N LEU A 332 -9.68 -19.30 5.65
CA LEU A 332 -8.66 -18.36 5.17
C LEU A 332 -8.40 -17.21 6.16
N ALA A 333 -9.45 -16.63 6.73
CA ALA A 333 -9.32 -15.58 7.75
C ALA A 333 -8.62 -16.11 9.00
N GLY A 334 -9.01 -17.29 9.49
CA GLY A 334 -8.39 -17.93 10.65
C GLY A 334 -6.92 -18.28 10.41
N GLY A 335 -6.60 -18.80 9.22
CA GLY A 335 -5.22 -19.09 8.82
C GLY A 335 -4.35 -17.83 8.74
N GLN A 336 -4.87 -16.74 8.17
CA GLN A 336 -4.17 -15.46 8.13
C GLN A 336 -3.90 -14.91 9.54
N ILE A 337 -4.92 -14.90 10.42
CA ILE A 337 -4.77 -14.47 11.82
C ILE A 337 -3.72 -15.32 12.54
N ALA A 338 -3.76 -16.64 12.36
CA ALA A 338 -2.79 -17.54 12.98
C ALA A 338 -1.35 -17.24 12.51
N VAL A 339 -1.14 -16.99 11.22
CA VAL A 339 0.17 -16.60 10.68
C VAL A 339 0.66 -15.28 11.27
N MET A 340 -0.21 -14.27 11.37
CA MET A 340 0.15 -12.97 11.95
C MET A 340 0.56 -13.11 13.42
N LEU A 341 -0.25 -13.80 14.23
CA LEU A 341 0.06 -14.05 15.64
C LEU A 341 1.34 -14.90 15.84
N LEU A 342 1.58 -15.88 14.96
CA LEU A 342 2.80 -16.69 15.01
C LEU A 342 4.04 -15.88 14.59
N ALA A 343 3.90 -14.90 13.70
CA ALA A 343 5.00 -14.05 13.27
C ALA A 343 5.45 -13.09 14.39
N SER A 344 4.54 -12.65 15.26
CA SER A 344 4.86 -11.86 16.46
C SER A 344 5.53 -12.69 17.57
N PHE A 345 5.53 -14.02 17.46
CA PHE A 345 6.10 -14.89 18.48
C PHE A 345 7.63 -14.96 18.37
N ASP A 346 8.37 -14.27 19.26
CA ASP A 346 9.83 -14.45 19.38
C ASP A 346 10.20 -15.53 20.43
N PRO A 347 10.77 -16.66 20.01
CA PRO A 347 11.20 -17.71 20.92
C PRO A 347 12.29 -17.29 21.90
N GLN A 348 13.09 -16.26 21.60
CA GLN A 348 14.19 -15.79 22.47
C GLN A 348 13.71 -15.20 23.80
N ILE A 349 12.43 -14.82 23.90
CA ILE A 349 11.81 -14.28 25.11
C ILE A 349 11.72 -15.31 26.21
N MET A 350 11.41 -16.56 25.84
CA MET A 350 11.37 -17.68 26.78
C MET A 350 12.75 -17.95 27.39
N ALA A 351 13.83 -17.56 26.70
CA ALA A 351 15.20 -17.81 27.13
C ALA A 351 15.82 -16.68 27.96
N SER A 352 15.36 -15.42 27.80
CA SER A 352 16.09 -14.24 28.29
C SER A 352 15.67 -13.71 29.67
N GLY A 353 14.61 -14.24 30.28
CA GLY A 353 14.15 -13.82 31.62
C GLY A 353 13.48 -12.43 31.61
N LEU A 354 12.35 -12.31 32.31
CA LEU A 354 11.38 -11.20 32.26
C LEU A 354 11.85 -9.84 32.85
N SER A 355 13.14 -9.53 32.89
CA SER A 355 13.66 -8.40 33.69
C SER A 355 13.80 -7.05 32.97
N ARG A 356 13.28 -6.87 31.74
CA ARG A 356 13.23 -5.53 31.10
C ARG A 356 11.81 -4.99 31.14
N ALA A 357 11.67 -3.74 31.58
CA ALA A 357 10.40 -3.02 31.52
C ALA A 357 10.02 -2.78 30.05
N ALA A 358 8.80 -3.15 29.67
CA ALA A 358 8.26 -2.85 28.35
C ALA A 358 8.13 -1.33 28.18
N HIS A 359 8.83 -0.77 27.20
CA HIS A 359 8.69 0.64 26.83
C HIS A 359 7.68 0.75 25.69
N ILE A 360 6.42 1.05 26.03
CA ILE A 360 5.38 1.39 25.05
C ILE A 360 5.60 2.82 24.60
N ARG A 361 5.84 3.01 23.30
CA ARG A 361 5.97 4.33 22.67
C ARG A 361 4.61 4.78 22.18
N TRP A 362 4.06 5.82 22.78
CA TRP A 362 2.72 6.31 22.42
C TRP A 362 2.70 7.09 21.10
N ILE A 363 3.87 7.39 20.53
CA ILE A 363 3.98 8.19 19.31
C ILE A 363 3.90 7.25 18.10
N PRO A 364 2.89 7.38 17.22
CA PRO A 364 2.79 6.53 16.05
C PRO A 364 3.93 6.83 15.07
N PHE A 365 4.34 5.81 14.32
CA PHE A 365 5.42 5.81 13.33
C PHE A 365 6.82 6.01 13.93
N GLU A 366 6.98 6.06 15.25
CA GLU A 366 8.29 6.29 15.88
C GLU A 366 9.29 5.17 15.56
N GLY A 367 8.83 3.91 15.53
CA GLY A 367 9.64 2.77 15.11
C GLY A 367 10.14 2.89 13.67
N LEU A 368 9.35 3.54 12.82
CA LEU A 368 9.65 3.71 11.39
C LEU A 368 10.65 4.86 11.12
N TRP A 369 10.81 5.83 12.02
CA TRP A 369 11.77 6.93 11.83
C TRP A 369 13.23 6.47 11.83
N ARG A 370 13.49 5.31 12.44
CA ARG A 370 14.83 4.70 12.46
C ARG A 370 15.12 3.88 11.21
N GLN A 371 14.09 3.61 10.40
CA GLN A 371 14.23 2.86 9.16
C GLN A 371 14.54 3.80 7.99
N SER A 372 15.04 3.23 6.89
CA SER A 372 15.05 3.95 5.62
C SER A 372 13.60 4.24 5.19
N MET A 373 13.37 5.35 4.50
CA MET A 373 12.04 5.71 4.00
C MET A 373 11.42 4.59 3.15
N THR A 374 12.25 3.88 2.38
CA THR A 374 11.82 2.72 1.59
C THR A 374 11.38 1.56 2.47
N GLY A 375 12.14 1.20 3.50
CA GLY A 375 11.77 0.14 4.46
C GLY A 375 10.45 0.46 5.15
N ALA A 376 10.33 1.68 5.67
CA ALA A 376 9.10 2.13 6.31
C ALA A 376 7.89 2.11 5.37
N ALA A 377 8.06 2.52 4.11
CA ALA A 377 7.00 2.48 3.12
C ALA A 377 6.57 1.05 2.77
N ILE A 378 7.52 0.11 2.68
CA ILE A 378 7.24 -1.31 2.46
C ILE A 378 6.46 -1.88 3.63
N ASP A 379 6.90 -1.65 4.87
CA ASP A 379 6.25 -2.13 6.08
C ASP A 379 4.80 -1.62 6.16
N VAL A 380 4.59 -0.31 5.99
CA VAL A 380 3.24 0.28 5.99
C VAL A 380 2.38 -0.28 4.84
N ALA A 381 2.93 -0.43 3.64
CA ALA A 381 2.19 -0.97 2.50
C ALA A 381 1.79 -2.44 2.73
N ALA A 382 2.69 -3.26 3.27
CA ALA A 382 2.42 -4.66 3.60
C ALA A 382 1.31 -4.77 4.67
N SER A 383 1.38 -3.97 5.73
CA SER A 383 0.34 -3.88 6.76
C SER A 383 -1.00 -3.42 6.16
N LEU A 384 -1.01 -2.38 5.33
CA LEU A 384 -2.22 -1.92 4.64
C LEU A 384 -2.87 -3.03 3.82
N ILE A 385 -2.10 -3.77 3.02
CA ILE A 385 -2.66 -4.84 2.18
C ILE A 385 -3.21 -5.97 3.06
N THR A 386 -2.44 -6.40 4.06
CA THR A 386 -2.76 -7.52 4.95
C THR A 386 -4.04 -7.26 5.74
N TYR A 387 -4.11 -6.14 6.46
CA TYR A 387 -5.30 -5.75 7.23
C TYR A 387 -6.51 -5.48 6.33
N GLY A 388 -6.28 -4.96 5.12
CA GLY A 388 -7.34 -4.65 4.17
C GLY A 388 -8.00 -5.90 3.63
N ALA A 389 -7.18 -6.88 3.22
CA ALA A 389 -7.63 -8.19 2.76
C ALA A 389 -8.42 -8.93 3.86
N LEU A 390 -7.92 -8.91 5.09
CA LEU A 390 -8.60 -9.55 6.23
C LEU A 390 -9.91 -8.82 6.56
N THR A 391 -9.95 -7.49 6.52
CA THR A 391 -11.18 -6.70 6.69
C THR A 391 -12.24 -7.07 5.66
N VAL A 392 -11.87 -7.16 4.37
CA VAL A 392 -12.81 -7.57 3.32
C VAL A 392 -13.34 -8.98 3.59
N THR A 393 -12.45 -9.90 3.96
CA THR A 393 -12.81 -11.30 4.23
C THR A 393 -13.79 -11.41 5.39
N LEU A 394 -13.48 -10.80 6.54
CA LEU A 394 -14.34 -10.76 7.72
C LEU A 394 -15.66 -10.03 7.44
N GLY A 395 -15.62 -8.89 6.76
CA GLY A 395 -16.81 -8.12 6.40
C GLY A 395 -17.75 -8.92 5.50
N VAL A 396 -17.22 -9.71 4.55
CA VAL A 396 -18.02 -10.62 3.73
C VAL A 396 -18.62 -11.75 4.56
N ILE A 397 -17.85 -12.39 5.45
CA ILE A 397 -18.33 -13.45 6.35
C ILE A 397 -19.50 -12.93 7.21
N LEU A 398 -19.29 -11.81 7.90
CA LEU A 398 -20.29 -11.19 8.79
C LEU A 398 -21.55 -10.76 8.03
N ARG A 399 -21.40 -10.21 6.82
CA ARG A 399 -22.54 -9.82 5.99
C ARG A 399 -23.36 -11.03 5.54
N ARG A 400 -22.71 -12.15 5.23
CA ARG A 400 -23.42 -13.41 4.91
C ARG A 400 -24.14 -13.99 6.11
N ALA A 401 -23.59 -13.79 7.30
CA ALA A 401 -24.26 -14.05 8.57
C ALA A 401 -25.36 -13.01 8.92
N ARG A 402 -25.69 -12.10 7.98
CA ARG A 402 -26.73 -11.06 8.12
C ARG A 402 -26.49 -10.06 9.26
N VAL A 403 -25.23 -9.82 9.63
CA VAL A 403 -24.87 -8.80 10.61
C VAL A 403 -25.00 -7.40 9.98
N SER A 404 -25.84 -6.54 10.57
CA SER A 404 -26.16 -5.20 10.04
C SER A 404 -24.96 -4.26 10.02
N ALA A 405 -24.08 -4.34 11.03
CA ALA A 405 -22.87 -3.56 11.17
C ALA A 405 -21.59 -4.32 10.76
N ALA A 406 -21.70 -5.25 9.80
CA ALA A 406 -20.61 -6.17 9.42
C ALA A 406 -19.24 -5.49 9.20
N TRP A 407 -19.22 -4.33 8.52
CA TRP A 407 -17.96 -3.61 8.23
C TRP A 407 -17.36 -2.91 9.46
N VAL A 408 -18.21 -2.38 10.34
CA VAL A 408 -17.75 -1.75 11.58
C VAL A 408 -17.19 -2.82 12.51
N ILE A 409 -17.87 -3.95 12.64
CA ILE A 409 -17.41 -5.07 13.46
C ILE A 409 -16.11 -5.66 12.88
N ALA A 410 -16.01 -5.83 11.56
CA ALA A 410 -14.76 -6.26 10.93
C ALA A 410 -13.60 -5.30 11.24
N ALA A 411 -13.80 -3.97 11.10
CA ALA A 411 -12.79 -2.98 11.43
C ALA A 411 -12.38 -3.02 12.91
N LEU A 412 -13.33 -3.21 13.82
CA LEU A 412 -13.06 -3.36 15.25
C LEU A 412 -12.26 -4.63 15.56
N LEU A 413 -12.59 -5.76 14.94
CA LEU A 413 -11.84 -7.00 15.11
C LEU A 413 -10.39 -6.87 14.63
N ILE A 414 -10.18 -6.16 13.52
CA ILE A 414 -8.84 -5.88 12.97
C ILE A 414 -8.05 -4.94 13.88
N LEU A 415 -8.70 -3.90 14.41
CA LEU A 415 -8.06 -3.01 15.39
C LEU A 415 -7.66 -3.77 16.66
N LEU A 416 -8.54 -4.63 17.18
CA LEU A 416 -8.26 -5.44 18.36
C LEU A 416 -7.13 -6.46 18.11
N LEU A 417 -7.08 -7.07 16.92
CA LEU A 417 -6.01 -7.97 16.52
C LEU A 417 -4.67 -7.23 16.51
N SER A 418 -4.60 -6.08 15.83
CA SER A 418 -3.38 -5.28 15.75
C SER A 418 -2.93 -4.73 17.11
N LEU A 419 -3.86 -4.31 17.97
CA LEU A 419 -3.53 -3.97 19.37
C LEU A 419 -3.00 -5.18 20.15
N GLY A 420 -3.54 -6.37 19.90
CA GLY A 420 -3.06 -7.62 20.48
C GLY A 420 -1.64 -7.95 20.04
N GLU A 421 -1.31 -7.74 18.76
CA GLU A 421 0.04 -7.90 18.21
C GLU A 421 1.02 -6.91 18.84
N GLU A 422 0.67 -5.63 18.95
CA GLU A 422 1.52 -4.62 19.61
C GLU A 422 1.73 -4.92 21.10
N VAL A 423 0.69 -5.37 21.82
CA VAL A 423 0.84 -5.81 23.21
C VAL A 423 1.73 -7.03 23.29
N PHE A 424 1.58 -7.97 22.35
CA PHE A 424 2.44 -9.14 22.30
C PHE A 424 3.89 -8.72 22.09
N ASP A 425 4.18 -7.86 21.10
CA ASP A 425 5.50 -7.31 20.79
C ASP A 425 6.11 -6.49 21.94
N ALA A 426 5.29 -5.70 22.65
CA ALA A 426 5.71 -4.98 23.85
C ALA A 426 6.18 -5.93 24.97
N LEU A 427 5.42 -7.01 25.19
CA LEU A 427 5.78 -8.07 26.14
C LEU A 427 6.98 -8.88 25.63
N SER A 428 7.15 -8.89 24.31
CA SER A 428 8.19 -9.61 23.60
C SER A 428 9.55 -8.92 23.68
N LEU A 429 9.60 -7.63 24.03
CA LEU A 429 10.83 -6.82 24.17
C LEU A 429 11.71 -6.81 22.90
N THR A 430 11.23 -7.36 21.78
CA THR A 430 11.97 -7.43 20.51
C THR A 430 11.93 -6.11 19.77
N ARG A 431 10.81 -5.40 19.92
CA ARG A 431 10.55 -4.11 19.29
C ARG A 431 9.93 -3.17 20.31
N ALA A 432 10.20 -1.89 20.12
CA ALA A 432 9.46 -0.88 20.85
C ALA A 432 8.07 -0.82 20.21
N ALA A 433 7.05 -1.30 20.93
CA ALA A 433 5.68 -1.22 20.49
C ALA A 433 5.26 0.24 20.33
N ASP A 434 4.59 0.56 19.24
CA ASP A 434 4.05 1.90 18.98
C ASP A 434 2.62 1.84 18.42
N LEU A 435 2.00 3.01 18.17
CA LEU A 435 0.63 3.07 17.67
C LEU A 435 0.52 2.96 16.14
N THR A 436 1.60 2.57 15.44
CA THR A 436 1.63 2.51 13.98
C THR A 436 0.66 1.47 13.44
N ASP A 437 0.81 0.20 13.84
CA ASP A 437 0.02 -0.87 13.26
C ASP A 437 -1.49 -0.71 13.54
N PRO A 438 -1.94 -0.31 14.75
CA PRO A 438 -3.36 -0.06 15.00
C PRO A 438 -3.96 1.03 14.12
N ILE A 439 -3.20 2.11 13.86
CA ILE A 439 -3.62 3.19 12.98
C ILE A 439 -3.67 2.70 11.53
N VAL A 440 -2.65 1.99 11.06
CA VAL A 440 -2.59 1.42 9.71
C VAL A 440 -3.72 0.41 9.50
N ALA A 441 -4.02 -0.42 10.48
CA ALA A 441 -5.10 -1.38 10.49
C ALA A 441 -6.47 -0.69 10.36
N LEU A 442 -6.71 0.39 11.11
CA LEU A 442 -7.95 1.17 11.04
C LEU A 442 -8.12 1.87 9.68
N ILE A 443 -7.06 2.51 9.18
CA ILE A 443 -7.05 3.15 7.86
C ILE A 443 -7.34 2.12 6.78
N SER A 444 -6.65 0.98 6.84
CA SER A 444 -6.83 -0.10 5.89
C SER A 444 -8.26 -0.63 5.90
N ALA A 445 -8.83 -0.87 7.09
CA ALA A 445 -10.20 -1.35 7.23
C ALA A 445 -11.23 -0.37 6.63
N ALA A 446 -11.04 0.93 6.85
CA ALA A 446 -11.90 1.98 6.29
C ALA A 446 -11.81 2.04 4.75
N VAL A 447 -10.61 1.95 4.20
CA VAL A 447 -10.38 1.92 2.74
C VAL A 447 -11.00 0.66 2.14
N ALA A 448 -10.74 -0.50 2.72
CA ALA A 448 -11.25 -1.79 2.28
C ALA A 448 -12.79 -1.83 2.25
N ALA A 449 -13.44 -1.38 3.33
CA ALA A 449 -14.89 -1.29 3.42
C ALA A 449 -15.47 -0.36 2.34
N ARG A 450 -14.85 0.81 2.13
CA ARG A 450 -15.29 1.79 1.13
C ARG A 450 -15.14 1.26 -0.30
N VAL A 451 -14.01 0.63 -0.61
CA VAL A 451 -13.74 0.00 -1.92
C VAL A 451 -14.76 -1.09 -2.18
N TYR A 452 -15.01 -1.98 -1.21
CA TYR A 452 -15.99 -3.05 -1.36
C TYR A 452 -17.41 -2.53 -1.59
N VAL A 453 -17.87 -1.57 -0.78
CA VAL A 453 -19.20 -0.98 -0.92
C VAL A 453 -19.36 -0.25 -2.26
N GLY A 454 -18.33 0.51 -2.66
CA GLY A 454 -18.30 1.20 -3.95
C GLY A 454 -18.33 0.23 -5.14
N ALA A 455 -17.51 -0.81 -5.11
CA ALA A 455 -17.50 -1.84 -6.16
C ALA A 455 -18.84 -2.55 -6.28
N ARG A 456 -19.49 -2.87 -5.15
CA ARG A 456 -20.82 -3.50 -5.17
C ARG A 456 -21.89 -2.58 -5.76
N ALA A 457 -21.84 -1.28 -5.50
CA ALA A 457 -22.77 -0.33 -6.09
C ALA A 457 -22.64 -0.25 -7.62
N ILE A 458 -21.42 -0.36 -8.14
CA ILE A 458 -21.14 -0.39 -9.59
C ILE A 458 -21.62 -1.69 -10.24
N LEU A 459 -21.51 -2.82 -9.52
CA LEU A 459 -21.82 -4.15 -10.03
C LEU A 459 -23.28 -4.60 -9.81
N ALA A 460 -24.07 -3.83 -9.05
CA ALA A 460 -25.48 -4.14 -8.87
C ALA A 460 -26.19 -4.03 -10.23
N PRO A 461 -26.88 -5.08 -10.71
CA PRO A 461 -27.66 -4.97 -11.93
C PRO A 461 -28.67 -3.84 -11.74
N ALA A 462 -28.82 -2.98 -12.74
CA ALA A 462 -29.89 -1.99 -12.78
C ALA A 462 -31.20 -2.77 -12.74
N THR A 463 -31.82 -2.85 -11.56
CA THR A 463 -33.15 -3.44 -11.39
C THR A 463 -34.14 -2.46 -12.02
N GLY A 464 -34.36 -2.64 -13.32
CA GLY A 464 -35.42 -2.00 -14.10
C GLY A 464 -36.58 -2.96 -14.29
#